data_AF-A0A2D4HH92-F1
#
_entry.id   AF-A0A2D4HH92-F1
#
_cell.length_a   1.000
_cell.length_b   1.000
_cell.length_c   1.000
_cell.angle_alpha   90.00
_cell.angle_beta   90.00
_cell.angle_gamma   90.00
#
_symmetry.space_group_name_H-M   'P 1'
#
loop_
_entity.id
_entity.type
_entity.pdbx_description
1 polymer ?
#
loop_
_entity_poly.entity_id
_entity_poly.type
_entity_poly.pdbx_seq_one_letter_code
_entity_poly.pdbx_strand_id
1 'polypeptide(L)'
;TEIHSSQQMALLFLAAQKTFDNIKWSFLLQQIKHMDFDKKFFNIIRMIYSEQKATIIVNGEVAKDFKIQKGTRQGCPLSSLLFILTLEVLTRIIRKETQIKGLEI
;
A
#
# COMPACT_ATOMS: atom_id res chain seq x y z
N THR A 1 -17.63 -36.84 4.49
CA THR A 1 -18.74 -36.13 5.14
C THR A 1 -19.03 -34.91 4.29
N GLU A 2 -20.05 -34.98 3.43
CA GLU A 2 -20.44 -33.86 2.59
C GLU A 2 -21.01 -32.75 3.47
N ILE A 3 -20.37 -31.59 3.46
CA ILE A 3 -20.90 -30.40 4.13
C ILE A 3 -22.03 -29.88 3.23
N HIS A 4 -23.26 -30.31 3.49
CA HIS A 4 -24.46 -29.66 2.98
C HIS A 4 -24.64 -28.31 3.67
N SER A 5 -23.85 -27.31 3.26
CA SER A 5 -24.08 -25.92 3.64
C SER A 5 -25.12 -25.33 2.68
N SER A 6 -26.28 -24.96 3.19
CA SER A 6 -27.32 -24.20 2.47
C SER A 6 -26.92 -22.74 2.21
N GLN A 7 -25.67 -22.36 2.52
CA GLN A 7 -25.16 -21.00 2.41
C GLN A 7 -24.40 -20.82 1.10
N GLN A 8 -24.89 -19.90 0.26
CA GLN A 8 -24.19 -19.47 -0.94
C GLN A 8 -22.92 -18.70 -0.56
N MET A 9 -21.80 -19.08 -1.15
CA MET A 9 -20.49 -18.46 -0.91
C MET A 9 -19.91 -17.92 -2.21
N ALA A 10 -19.11 -16.86 -2.10
CA ALA A 10 -18.33 -16.31 -3.20
C ALA A 10 -16.87 -16.14 -2.76
N LEU A 11 -15.94 -16.51 -3.65
CA LEU A 11 -14.53 -16.12 -3.53
C LEU A 11 -14.25 -14.94 -4.45
N LEU A 12 -13.65 -13.89 -3.90
CA LEU A 12 -13.21 -12.71 -4.63
C LEU A 12 -11.69 -12.61 -4.60
N PHE A 13 -11.07 -12.61 -5.78
CA PHE A 13 -9.64 -12.41 -5.94
C PHE A 13 -9.38 -10.96 -6.35
N LEU A 14 -8.67 -10.22 -5.49
CA LEU A 14 -8.29 -8.83 -5.75
C LEU A 14 -6.79 -8.75 -6.02
N ALA A 15 -6.42 -8.16 -7.15
CA ALA A 15 -5.04 -7.86 -7.50
C ALA A 15 -4.83 -6.35 -7.51
N ALA A 16 -3.80 -5.89 -6.81
CA ALA A 16 -3.42 -4.49 -6.85
C ALA A 16 -2.43 -4.26 -8.01
N GLN A 17 -2.80 -3.38 -8.95
CA GLN A 17 -1.99 -3.11 -10.13
C GLN A 17 -0.77 -2.26 -9.76
N LYS A 18 0.43 -2.71 -10.17
CA LYS A 18 1.71 -1.98 -9.96
C LYS A 18 1.82 -1.43 -8.54
N THR A 19 1.69 -2.33 -7.57
CA THR A 19 1.55 -2.02 -6.13
C THR A 19 2.57 -1.01 -5.64
N PHE A 20 3.85 -1.24 -5.96
CA PHE A 20 4.92 -0.36 -5.54
C PHE A 20 4.91 0.96 -6.28
N ASP A 21 4.45 1.05 -7.52
CA ASP A 21 4.47 2.32 -8.28
C ASP A 21 3.28 3.23 -7.93
N ASN A 22 2.22 2.68 -7.33
CA ASN A 22 0.94 3.35 -7.17
C ASN A 22 0.61 3.83 -5.75
N ILE A 23 1.49 3.61 -4.77
CA ILE A 23 1.27 4.11 -3.40
C ILE A 23 1.33 5.65 -3.35
N LYS A 24 0.20 6.30 -3.06
CA LYS A 24 0.18 7.76 -2.86
C LYS A 24 0.81 8.12 -1.51
N TRP A 25 1.85 8.96 -1.52
CA TRP A 25 2.57 9.35 -0.30
C TRP A 25 1.72 10.11 0.70
N SER A 26 0.81 10.98 0.21
CA SER A 26 -0.14 11.69 1.08
C SER A 26 -1.01 10.73 1.87
N PHE A 27 -1.52 9.69 1.20
CA PHE A 27 -2.30 8.63 1.85
C PHE A 27 -1.45 7.85 2.86
N LEU A 28 -0.25 7.39 2.46
CA LEU A 28 0.66 6.66 3.35
C LEU A 28 0.98 7.44 4.64
N LEU A 29 1.33 8.72 4.51
CA LEU A 29 1.64 9.59 5.66
C LEU A 29 0.41 9.84 6.54
N GLN A 30 -0.76 10.03 5.94
CA GLN A 30 -2.01 10.15 6.68
C GLN A 30 -2.31 8.87 7.48
N GLN A 31 -2.12 7.70 6.88
CA GLN A 31 -2.35 6.42 7.55
C GLN A 31 -1.40 6.21 8.74
N ILE A 32 -0.10 6.46 8.56
CA ILE A 32 0.88 6.34 9.65
C ILE A 32 0.51 7.28 10.81
N LYS A 33 0.01 8.49 10.51
CA LYS A 33 -0.48 9.42 11.54
C LYS A 33 -1.72 8.88 12.28
N HIS A 34 -2.61 8.14 11.62
CA HIS A 34 -3.80 7.55 12.24
C HIS A 34 -3.54 6.24 12.99
N MET A 35 -2.44 5.54 12.67
CA MET A 35 -2.06 4.29 13.33
C MET A 35 -1.29 4.50 14.64
N ASP A 36 -1.22 5.75 15.14
CA ASP A 36 -0.54 6.14 16.39
C ASP A 36 0.94 5.72 16.48
N PHE A 37 1.63 5.61 15.33
CA PHE A 37 3.08 5.50 15.32
C PHE A 37 3.73 6.74 15.93
N ASP A 38 4.88 6.53 16.55
CA ASP A 38 5.62 7.61 17.17
C ASP A 38 6.07 8.67 16.14
N LYS A 39 6.23 9.91 16.62
CA LYS A 39 6.57 11.05 15.77
C LYS A 39 7.92 10.87 15.04
N LYS A 40 8.86 10.12 15.63
CA LYS A 40 10.16 9.85 15.00
C LYS A 40 9.98 8.94 13.79
N PHE A 41 9.19 7.87 13.90
CA PHE A 41 8.85 7.02 12.76
C PHE A 41 8.17 7.80 11.64
N PHE A 42 7.12 8.59 11.96
CA PHE A 42 6.45 9.43 10.97
C PHE A 42 7.42 10.37 10.23
N ASN A 43 8.32 11.03 10.96
CA ASN A 43 9.29 11.95 10.37
C ASN A 43 10.31 11.23 9.47
N ILE A 44 10.75 10.02 9.83
CA ILE A 44 11.63 9.20 8.99
C ILE A 44 10.95 8.88 7.66
N ILE A 45 9.71 8.37 7.70
CA ILE A 45 8.97 8.05 6.47
C ILE A 45 8.72 9.31 5.64
N ARG A 46 8.31 10.42 6.27
CA ARG A 46 8.13 11.70 5.60
C ARG A 46 9.42 12.18 4.93
N MET A 47 10.58 12.04 5.58
CA MET A 47 11.86 12.44 5.00
C MET A 47 12.20 11.59 3.77
N ILE A 48 11.95 10.29 3.81
CA ILE A 48 12.20 9.39 2.67
C ILE A 48 11.32 9.75 1.48
N TYR A 49 10.05 10.14 1.69
CA TYR A 49 9.03 10.29 0.65
C TYR A 49 8.51 11.73 0.45
N SER A 50 9.24 12.77 0.88
CA SER A 50 8.78 14.17 0.68
C SER A 50 9.30 14.80 -0.62
N GLU A 51 10.55 14.52 -0.98
CA GLU A 51 11.25 15.22 -2.06
C GLU A 51 12.09 14.27 -2.92
N GLN A 52 11.51 13.13 -3.35
CA GLN A 52 12.23 12.27 -4.28
C GLN A 52 12.16 12.84 -5.70
N LYS A 53 13.32 12.85 -6.35
CA LYS A 53 13.48 13.20 -7.76
C LYS A 53 14.10 12.05 -8.51
N ALA A 54 13.78 11.94 -9.79
CA ALA A 54 14.42 11.01 -10.71
C ALA A 54 14.88 11.76 -11.95
N THR A 55 15.84 11.16 -12.64
CA THR A 55 16.30 11.56 -13.95
C THR A 55 16.34 10.31 -14.83
N ILE A 56 16.09 10.48 -16.12
CA ILE A 56 16.23 9.41 -17.11
C ILE A 56 17.48 9.64 -17.95
N ILE A 57 18.12 8.54 -18.36
CA ILE A 57 19.21 8.56 -19.34
C ILE A 57 18.66 8.00 -20.64
N VAL A 58 18.78 8.76 -21.73
CA VAL A 58 18.33 8.36 -23.07
C VAL A 58 19.51 8.46 -24.01
N ASN A 59 19.91 7.34 -24.61
CA ASN A 59 21.07 7.27 -25.51
C ASN A 59 22.38 7.82 -24.91
N GLY A 60 22.56 7.68 -23.59
CA GLY A 60 23.73 8.20 -22.87
C GLY A 60 23.61 9.65 -22.42
N GLU A 61 22.57 10.38 -22.84
CA GLU A 61 22.32 11.75 -22.38
C GLU A 61 21.40 11.77 -21.16
N VAL A 62 21.78 12.58 -20.17
CA VAL A 62 21.04 12.76 -18.92
C VAL A 62 19.97 13.84 -19.12
N ALA A 63 18.70 13.46 -18.98
CA ALA A 63 17.60 14.41 -19.08
C ALA A 63 17.49 15.33 -17.85
N LYS A 64 16.55 16.28 -17.88
CA LYS A 64 16.20 17.09 -16.71
C LYS A 64 15.60 16.22 -15.60
N ASP A 65 15.86 16.59 -14.36
CA ASP A 65 15.23 15.98 -13.19
C ASP A 65 13.72 16.25 -13.15
N PHE A 66 12.96 15.30 -12.60
CA PHE A 66 11.55 15.46 -12.33
C PHE A 66 11.19 14.89 -10.95
N LYS A 67 10.15 15.46 -10.34
CA LYS A 67 9.67 15.04 -9.02
C LYS A 67 8.86 13.75 -9.13
N ILE A 68 9.18 12.77 -8.30
CA ILE A 68 8.36 11.59 -8.10
C ILE A 68 7.21 11.98 -7.18
N GLN A 69 5.98 11.55 -7.50
CA GLN A 69 4.77 11.94 -6.76
C GLN A 69 4.11 10.78 -6.00
N LYS A 70 4.47 9.54 -6.35
CA LYS A 70 3.90 8.32 -5.79
C LYS A 70 4.88 7.15 -5.97
N GLY A 71 4.59 6.09 -5.23
CA GLY A 71 5.27 4.82 -5.31
C GLY A 71 6.39 4.67 -4.28
N THR A 72 6.83 3.44 -4.08
CA THR A 72 7.94 3.06 -3.21
C THR A 72 9.11 2.55 -4.04
N ARG A 73 10.31 2.59 -3.47
CA ARG A 73 11.53 2.17 -4.19
C ARG A 73 11.52 0.65 -4.33
N GLN A 74 11.51 0.15 -5.56
CA GLN A 74 11.66 -1.28 -5.80
C GLN A 74 13.01 -1.77 -5.25
N GLY A 75 13.03 -2.96 -4.65
CA GLY A 75 14.22 -3.51 -3.99
C GLY A 75 14.53 -2.93 -2.60
N CYS A 76 13.80 -1.91 -2.13
CA CYS A 76 13.94 -1.44 -0.76
C CYS A 76 13.20 -2.38 0.21
N PRO A 77 13.86 -2.90 1.27
CA PRO A 77 13.23 -3.80 2.25
C PRO A 77 11.98 -3.20 2.91
N LEU A 78 11.92 -1.87 3.05
CA LEU A 78 10.80 -1.17 3.67
C LEU A 78 9.55 -1.11 2.77
N SER A 79 9.72 -1.17 1.44
CA SER A 79 8.62 -0.98 0.48
C SER A 79 7.50 -2.00 0.65
N SER A 80 7.83 -3.26 0.94
CA SER A 80 6.85 -4.32 1.20
C SER A 80 6.02 -4.04 2.45
N LEU A 81 6.65 -3.55 3.52
CA LEU A 81 5.94 -3.20 4.76
C LEU A 81 5.01 -2.00 4.56
N LEU A 82 5.46 -0.98 3.83
CA LEU A 82 4.62 0.19 3.53
C LEU A 82 3.42 -0.17 2.64
N PHE A 83 3.59 -1.13 1.73
CA PHE A 83 2.49 -1.67 0.95
C PHE A 83 1.48 -2.41 1.83
N ILE A 84 1.93 -3.27 2.74
CA ILE A 84 1.05 -3.98 3.69
C ILE A 84 0.30 -2.98 4.58
N LEU A 85 0.97 -1.95 5.11
CA LEU A 85 0.33 -0.89 5.89
C LEU A 85 -0.73 -0.13 5.08
N THR A 86 -0.49 0.08 3.79
CA THR A 86 -1.47 0.69 2.89
C THR A 86 -2.70 -0.21 2.73
N LEU A 87 -2.51 -1.53 2.59
CA LEU A 87 -3.60 -2.50 2.47
C LEU A 87 -4.39 -2.70 3.77
N GLU A 88 -3.76 -2.55 4.93
CA GLU A 88 -4.41 -2.74 6.23
C GLU A 88 -5.66 -1.87 6.40
N VAL A 89 -5.71 -0.71 5.75
CA VAL A 89 -6.89 0.18 5.70
C VAL A 89 -8.08 -0.53 5.06
N LEU A 90 -7.86 -1.12 3.88
CA LEU A 90 -8.89 -1.88 3.17
C LEU A 90 -9.30 -3.11 3.99
N THR A 91 -8.33 -3.82 4.57
CA THR A 91 -8.59 -4.98 5.41
C THR A 91 -9.45 -4.62 6.63
N ARG A 92 -9.21 -3.46 7.26
CA ARG A 92 -10.04 -2.97 8.38
C ARG A 92 -11.45 -2.61 7.94
N ILE A 93 -11.61 -2.02 6.76
CA ILE A 93 -12.93 -1.72 6.20
C ILE A 93 -13.70 -3.04 6.00
N ILE A 94 -13.08 -4.03 5.37
CA ILE A 94 -13.70 -5.34 5.13
C ILE A 94 -14.08 -6.03 6.45
N ARG A 95 -13.19 -6.04 7.46
CA ARG A 95 -13.47 -6.66 8.76
C ARG A 95 -14.57 -5.95 9.57
N LYS A 96 -14.82 -4.66 9.31
CA LYS A 96 -15.87 -3.89 9.97
C LYS A 96 -17.21 -3.95 9.25
N GLU A 97 -17.23 -4.40 8.00
CA GLU A 97 -18.45 -4.51 7.22
C GLU A 97 -19.29 -5.68 7.73
N THR A 98 -20.48 -5.39 8.21
CA THR A 98 -21.38 -6.38 8.82
C THR A 98 -22.05 -7.29 7.79
N GLN A 99 -22.13 -6.83 6.55
CA GLN A 99 -22.67 -7.61 5.42
C GLN A 99 -21.67 -8.62 4.87
N ILE A 100 -20.36 -8.43 5.10
CA ILE A 100 -19.32 -9.38 4.68
C ILE A 100 -19.07 -10.36 5.82
N LYS A 101 -19.53 -11.60 5.64
CA LYS A 101 -19.29 -12.70 6.60
C LYS A 101 -18.17 -13.61 6.08
N GLY A 102 -17.17 -13.84 6.92
CA GLY A 102 -16.12 -14.81 6.64
C GLY A 102 -16.63 -16.24 6.71
N LEU A 103 -15.92 -17.15 6.06
CA LEU A 103 -16.13 -18.58 6.24
C LEU A 103 -15.62 -19.00 7.63
N GLU A 104 -16.46 -19.64 8.43
CA GLU A 104 -16.03 -20.38 9.63
C GLU A 104 -15.54 -21.77 9.18
N ILE A 105 -14.30 -22.12 9.51
CA ILE A 105 -13.64 -23.40 9.16
C ILE A 105 -13.43 -24.20 10.44
#